data_AF-A0A2H0FF07-F1
#
_entry.id   AF-A0A2H0FF07-F1
#
_cell.length_a   1.000
_cell.length_b   1.000
_cell.length_c   1.000
_cell.angle_alpha   90.00
_cell.angle_beta   90.00
_cell.angle_gamma   90.00
#
_symmetry.space_group_name_H-M   'P 1'
#
loop_
_entity.id
_entity.type
_entity.pdbx_description
1 polymer ?
#
loop_
_entity_poly.entity_id
_entity_poly.type
_entity_poly.pdbx_seq_one_letter_code
_entity_poly.pdbx_strand_id
1 'polypeptide(L)'
;SIQKIGLVRFNPFKEIGGNQSFSVALLDGNDSGIVVTSLYSREGNRVYGKPIEKGVSNYLLSEEEKQVLEIAKKNAENIKSKLNQSATGSGGSGTY
;
A
#
# COMPACT_ATOMS: atom_id res chain seq x y z
N SER A 1 2.25 -14.27 5.84
CA SER A 1 1.04 -13.81 5.11
C SER A 1 1.14 -12.32 4.85
N ILE A 2 0.52 -11.85 3.77
CA ILE A 2 0.42 -10.40 3.48
C ILE A 2 -0.59 -9.78 4.44
N GLN A 3 -0.22 -8.66 5.04
CA GLN A 3 -0.98 -7.98 6.10
C GLN A 3 -1.14 -6.49 5.84
N LYS A 4 -0.24 -5.88 5.06
CA LYS A 4 -0.21 -4.45 4.80
C LYS A 4 -0.29 -4.24 3.29
N ILE A 5 -1.30 -3.50 2.85
CA ILE A 5 -1.59 -3.27 1.42
C ILE A 5 -1.78 -1.78 1.17
N GLY A 6 -1.11 -1.27 0.15
CA GLY A 6 -1.27 0.10 -0.35
C GLY A 6 -1.41 0.10 -1.87
N LEU A 7 -2.17 1.07 -2.41
CA LEU A 7 -2.34 1.28 -3.84
C LEU A 7 -2.30 2.79 -4.14
N VAL A 8 -1.51 3.17 -5.13
CA VAL A 8 -1.47 4.53 -5.70
C VAL A 8 -1.69 4.41 -7.19
N ARG A 9 -2.58 5.24 -7.74
CA ARG A 9 -2.77 5.41 -9.19
C ARG A 9 -2.24 6.77 -9.59
N PHE A 10 -1.50 6.82 -10.69
CA PHE A 10 -0.84 8.04 -11.16
C PHE A 10 -0.73 8.07 -12.68
N ASN A 11 -0.29 9.21 -13.19
CA ASN A 11 0.02 9.40 -14.60
C ASN A 11 1.47 9.89 -14.76
N PRO A 12 2.40 9.02 -15.20
CA PRO A 12 3.80 9.40 -15.39
C PRO A 12 4.01 10.27 -16.63
N PHE A 13 3.04 10.31 -17.57
CA PHE A 13 3.17 11.03 -18.83
C PHE A 13 1.97 11.97 -19.03
N LYS A 14 2.18 13.28 -18.86
CA LYS A 14 1.12 14.30 -18.98
C LYS A 14 0.35 14.27 -20.31
N GLU A 15 0.92 13.67 -21.35
CA GLU A 15 0.36 13.58 -22.71
C GLU A 15 -0.55 12.35 -22.94
N ILE A 16 -0.67 11.46 -21.95
CA ILE A 16 -1.55 10.30 -22.00
C ILE A 16 -2.71 10.60 -21.04
N GLY A 17 -3.94 10.59 -21.54
CA GLY A 17 -5.10 10.82 -20.69
C GLY A 17 -5.28 9.71 -19.64
N GLY A 18 -5.53 10.09 -18.39
CA GLY A 18 -5.94 9.18 -17.30
C GLY A 18 -4.81 8.65 -16.41
N ASN A 19 -5.17 8.20 -15.21
CA ASN A 19 -4.25 7.59 -14.23
C ASN A 19 -4.21 6.06 -14.40
N GLN A 20 -3.64 5.61 -15.53
CA GLN A 20 -3.56 4.18 -15.84
C GLN A 20 -2.32 3.48 -15.25
N SER A 21 -1.33 4.25 -14.81
CA SER A 21 -0.20 3.69 -14.07
C SER A 21 -0.57 3.50 -12.60
N PHE A 22 0.07 2.52 -11.96
CA PHE A 22 -0.15 2.25 -10.55
C PHE A 22 1.09 1.70 -9.86
N SER A 23 1.16 1.90 -8.56
CA SER A 23 2.09 1.21 -7.66
C SER A 23 1.27 0.54 -6.57
N VAL A 24 1.59 -0.73 -6.26
CA VAL A 24 0.98 -1.50 -5.17
C VAL A 24 2.08 -2.01 -4.24
N ALA A 25 1.88 -1.86 -2.93
CA ALA A 25 2.76 -2.46 -1.93
C ALA A 25 2.03 -3.61 -1.25
N LEU A 26 2.70 -4.77 -1.19
CA LEU A 26 2.22 -5.98 -0.51
C LEU A 26 3.27 -6.39 0.50
N LEU A 27 3.02 -6.09 1.78
CA LEU A 27 3.96 -6.35 2.87
C LEU A 27 3.37 -7.27 3.92
N ASP A 28 4.25 -8.00 4.60
CA ASP A 28 3.95 -8.77 5.79
C ASP A 28 3.94 -7.90 7.06
N GLY A 29 3.81 -8.56 8.22
CA GLY A 29 3.81 -7.90 9.52
C GLY A 29 5.12 -7.18 9.87
N ASN A 30 6.24 -7.60 9.26
CA ASN A 30 7.59 -7.07 9.47
C ASN A 30 7.98 -6.04 8.39
N ASP A 31 7.01 -5.48 7.67
CA ASP A 31 7.25 -4.51 6.58
C ASP A 31 8.12 -5.07 5.45
N SER A 32 8.13 -6.39 5.28
CA SER A 32 8.89 -7.06 4.22
C SER A 32 7.94 -7.60 3.16
N GLY A 33 8.37 -7.57 1.90
CA GLY A 33 7.53 -7.97 0.77
C GLY A 33 7.98 -7.35 -0.54
N ILE A 34 7.03 -6.82 -1.30
CA ILE A 34 7.28 -6.30 -2.64
C ILE A 34 6.46 -5.04 -2.92
N VAL A 35 7.06 -4.12 -3.69
CA VAL A 35 6.34 -3.07 -4.41
C VAL A 35 6.32 -3.44 -5.89
N VAL A 36 5.12 -3.45 -6.48
CA VAL A 36 4.92 -3.67 -7.92
C VAL A 36 4.40 -2.39 -8.54
N THR A 37 5.07 -1.94 -9.59
CA THR A 37 4.73 -0.71 -10.30
C THR A 37 4.51 -0.99 -11.77
N SER A 38 3.37 -0.54 -12.27
CA SER A 38 2.94 -0.63 -13.64
C SER A 38 2.96 0.77 -14.25
N LEU A 39 3.85 0.98 -15.23
CA LEU A 39 3.96 2.21 -15.99
C LEU A 39 3.29 2.02 -17.35
N TYR A 40 2.15 2.68 -17.52
CA TYR A 40 1.42 2.71 -18.77
C TYR A 40 1.95 3.84 -19.67
N SER A 41 2.31 3.49 -20.90
CA SER A 41 2.79 4.43 -21.93
C SER A 41 2.12 4.14 -23.27
N ARG A 42 2.33 5.01 -24.27
CA ARG A 42 1.81 4.79 -25.64
C ARG A 42 2.38 3.53 -26.29
N GLU A 43 3.61 3.17 -25.93
CA GLU A 43 4.34 2.01 -26.45
C GLU A 43 3.92 0.69 -25.77
N GLY A 44 3.08 0.77 -24.74
CA GLY A 44 2.66 -0.37 -23.94
C GLY A 44 2.91 -0.18 -22.45
N ASN A 45 2.77 -1.28 -21.72
CA ASN A 45 2.89 -1.33 -20.27
C ASN A 45 4.21 -1.97 -19.84
N ARG A 46 4.92 -1.32 -18.92
CA ARG A 46 6.13 -1.85 -18.28
C ARG A 46 5.85 -2.10 -16.82
N VAL A 47 6.17 -3.29 -16.31
CA VAL A 47 5.96 -3.66 -14.90
C VAL A 47 7.29 -3.90 -14.23
N TYR A 48 7.46 -3.32 -13.04
CA TYR A 48 8.64 -3.44 -12.20
C TYR A 48 8.24 -4.06 -10.86
N GLY A 49 9.11 -4.90 -10.32
CA GLY A 49 9.00 -5.45 -8.97
C GLY A 49 10.24 -5.10 -8.17
N LYS A 50 10.07 -4.43 -7.03
CA LYS A 50 11.17 -4.08 -6.12
C LYS A 50 10.96 -4.75 -4.77
N PRO A 51 11.90 -5.59 -4.31
CA PRO A 51 11.80 -6.21 -3.00
C PRO A 51 11.95 -5.17 -1.90
N ILE A 52 11.24 -5.41 -0.80
CA ILE A 52 11.25 -4.59 0.40
C ILE A 52 11.63 -5.47 1.58
N GLU A 53 12.64 -5.05 2.32
CA GLU A 53 13.11 -5.71 3.53
C GLU A 53 12.99 -4.70 4.68
N LYS A 54 12.17 -5.05 5.67
CA LYS A 54 11.96 -4.21 6.87
C LYS A 54 11.63 -2.75 6.55
N GLY A 55 10.80 -2.54 5.53
CA GLY A 55 10.34 -1.23 5.08
C GLY A 55 11.31 -0.45 4.20
N VAL A 56 12.43 -1.05 3.78
CA VAL A 56 13.46 -0.42 2.94
C VAL A 56 13.69 -1.25 1.68
N SER A 57 14.06 -0.62 0.56
CA SER A 57 14.47 -1.33 -0.65
C SER A 57 15.95 -1.10 -0.92
N ASN A 58 16.63 -2.13 -1.42
CA ASN A 58 17.98 -2.01 -1.98
C ASN A 58 17.98 -1.34 -3.36
N TYR A 59 16.81 -1.13 -3.96
CA TYR A 59 16.64 -0.42 -5.22
C TYR A 59 16.11 0.99 -4.95
N LEU A 60 16.51 1.95 -5.80
CA LEU A 60 15.97 3.30 -5.72
C LEU A 60 14.46 3.25 -6.00
N LEU A 61 13.68 3.84 -5.09
CA LEU A 61 12.24 3.94 -5.21
C LEU A 61 11.84 5.29 -5.84
N SER A 62 10.85 5.28 -6.73
CA SER A 62 10.17 6.49 -7.19
C SER A 62 9.36 7.11 -6.05
N GLU A 63 8.89 8.34 -6.24
CA GLU A 63 8.06 9.01 -5.24
C GLU A 63 6.72 8.28 -5.02
N GLU A 64 6.12 7.74 -6.09
CA GLU A 64 4.89 6.95 -6.00
C GLU A 64 5.11 5.61 -5.29
N GLU A 65 6.27 4.99 -5.49
CA GLU A 65 6.66 3.75 -4.81
C GLU A 65 6.89 3.99 -3.31
N LYS A 66 7.55 5.09 -2.93
CA LYS A 66 7.69 5.50 -1.52
C LYS A 66 6.32 5.79 -0.91
N GLN A 67 5.48 6.52 -1.63
CA GLN A 67 4.14 6.87 -1.17
C GLN A 67 3.29 5.63 -0.89
N VAL A 68 3.34 4.62 -1.78
CA VAL A 68 2.53 3.41 -1.59
C VAL A 68 3.00 2.57 -0.38
N LEU A 69 4.30 2.55 -0.09
CA LEU A 69 4.83 1.91 1.11
C LEU A 69 4.27 2.54 2.39
N GLU A 70 4.27 3.86 2.46
CA GLU A 70 3.74 4.58 3.62
C GLU A 70 2.23 4.38 3.78
N ILE A 71 1.49 4.37 2.67
CA ILE A 71 0.05 4.05 2.68
C ILE A 71 -0.18 2.63 3.20
N ALA A 72 0.60 1.64 2.76
CA ALA A 72 0.43 0.25 3.21
C ALA A 72 0.62 0.12 4.72
N LYS A 73 1.67 0.75 5.28
CA LYS A 73 1.93 0.77 6.73
C LYS A 73 0.78 1.41 7.49
N LYS A 74 0.36 2.61 7.08
CA LYS A 74 -0.74 3.35 7.72
C LYS A 74 -2.08 2.63 7.67
N ASN A 75 -2.39 1.98 6.55
CA ASN A 75 -3.63 1.21 6.41
C ASN A 75 -3.72 0.08 7.44
N ALA A 76 -2.61 -0.63 7.67
CA ALA A 76 -2.57 -1.71 8.66
C ALA A 76 -2.74 -1.18 10.10
N GLU A 77 -2.17 -0.01 10.42
CA GLU A 77 -2.37 0.66 11.71
C GLU A 77 -3.83 1.05 11.95
N ASN A 78 -4.47 1.63 10.92
CA ASN A 78 -5.88 2.02 10.98
C ASN A 78 -6.82 0.83 11.17
N ILE A 79 -6.49 -0.34 10.60
CA ILE A 79 -7.28 -1.55 10.80
C ILE A 79 -7.12 -2.06 12.24
N LYS A 80 -5.90 -2.09 12.77
CA LYS A 80 -5.63 -2.50 14.16
C LYS A 80 -6.33 -1.60 15.18
N SER A 81 -6.34 -0.29 14.96
CA SER A 81 -7.00 0.66 15.86
C SER A 81 -8.52 0.48 15.89
N LYS A 82 -9.16 0.24 14.74
CA LYS A 82 -10.60 -0.05 14.65
C LYS A 82 -10.98 -1.35 15.37
N LEU A 83 -10.17 -2.40 15.21
CA LEU A 83 -10.40 -3.68 15.88
C LEU A 83 -10.32 -3.54 17.41
N ASN A 84 -9.34 -2.79 17.91
CA ASN A 84 -9.18 -2.55 19.34
C ASN A 84 -10.35 -1.75 19.96
N GLN A 85 -10.96 -0.82 19.21
CA GLN A 85 -12.13 -0.05 19.67
C GLN A 85 -13.43 -0.86 19.65
N SER A 86 -13.58 -1.81 18.72
CA SER A 86 -14.76 -2.70 18.70
C SER A 86 -14.77 -3.73 19.84
N ALA A 87 -13.60 -4.12 20.35
CA ALA A 87 -13.48 -5.10 21.43
C ALA A 87 -13.83 -4.53 22.82
N THR A 88 -13.85 -3.20 22.99
CA THR A 88 -14.17 -2.52 24.25
C THR A 88 -15.62 -2.04 24.37
N GLY A 89 -16.46 -2.24 23.33
CA GLY A 89 -17.82 -1.69 23.24
C GLY A 89 -18.98 -2.60 23.67
N SER A 90 -18.75 -3.85 24.12
CA SER A 90 -19.82 -4.82 24.41
C SER A 90 -20.07 -5.08 25.91
N GLY A 91 -19.68 -4.16 26.80
CA GLY A 91 -19.87 -4.29 28.24
C GLY A 91 -20.71 -3.17 28.82
N GLY A 92 -22.04 -3.25 28.70
CA GLY A 92 -22.92 -2.45 29.55
C GLY A 92 -24.25 -2.03 28.93
N SER A 93 -25.32 -2.76 29.26
CA SER A 93 -26.54 -2.23 29.92
C SER A 93 -27.69 -3.20 29.67
N GLY A 94 -28.13 -3.88 30.73
CA GLY A 94 -29.23 -4.83 30.69
C GLY A 94 -29.60 -5.36 32.08
N THR A 95 -29.75 -4.46 33.06
CA THR A 95 -30.47 -4.73 34.32
C THR A 95 -31.17 -3.44 34.74
N TYR A 96 -32.48 -3.35 34.51
CA TYR A 96 -33.56 -3.48 35.49
C TYR A 96 -34.89 -3.52 34.73
#